data_AF-A0A933YHA1-F1
#
_entry.id   AF-A0A933YHA1-F1
#
_cell.length_a   1.000
_cell.length_b   1.000
_cell.length_c   1.000
_cell.angle_alpha   90.00
_cell.angle_beta   90.00
_cell.angle_gamma   90.00
#
_symmetry.space_group_name_H-M   'P 1'
#
loop_
_entity.id
_entity.type
_entity.pdbx_description
1 polymer ?
#
loop_
_entity_poly.entity_id
_entity_poly.type
_entity_poly.pdbx_seq_one_letter_code
_entity_poly.pdbx_strand_id
1 'polypeptide(L)' 'MDMRVSAKNKQELAGLGVGVLYLYGSRAQGTARETSDYDVGVVFKDAAKRILVQTATAPSMVS' A
#
# COMPACT_ATOMS: atom_id res chain seq x y z
N MET A 1 -9.99 -15.97 0.53
CA MET A 1 -8.71 -15.94 1.29
C MET A 1 -8.69 -14.62 2.03
N ASP A 2 -8.59 -14.62 3.36
CA ASP A 2 -8.61 -13.38 4.13
C ASP A 2 -7.18 -12.87 4.32
N MET A 3 -6.93 -11.61 3.95
CA MET A 3 -5.64 -10.96 4.16
C MET A 3 -5.42 -10.75 5.67
N ARG A 4 -4.51 -11.52 6.26
CA ARG A 4 -4.14 -11.39 7.67
C ARG A 4 -2.99 -10.40 7.84
N VAL A 5 -3.29 -9.25 8.42
CA VAL A 5 -2.29 -8.24 8.79
C VAL A 5 -1.95 -8.39 10.27
N SER A 6 -0.66 -8.44 10.61
CA SER A 6 -0.18 -8.54 11.99
C SER A 6 -0.60 -7.32 12.82
N ALA A 7 -0.66 -7.45 14.15
CA ALA A 7 -0.98 -6.32 15.04
C ALA A 7 0.02 -5.17 14.88
N LYS A 8 1.31 -5.48 14.77
CA LYS A 8 2.37 -4.50 14.50
C LYS A 8 2.12 -3.74 13.21
N ASN A 9 1.86 -4.44 12.11
CA ASN A 9 1.63 -3.81 10.81
C ASN A 9 0.33 -2.98 10.80
N LYS A 10 -0.72 -3.42 11.50
CA LYS A 10 -1.95 -2.62 11.68
C LYS A 10 -1.67 -1.30 12.39
N GLN A 11 -0.81 -1.31 13.41
CA GLN A 11 -0.43 -0.10 14.14
C GLN A 11 0.41 0.85 13.27
N GLU A 12 1.37 0.32 12.50
CA GLU A 12 2.18 1.10 11.56
C GLU A 12 1.30 1.75 10.46
N LEU A 13 0.40 0.97 9.85
CA LEU A 13 -0.55 1.47 8.85
C LEU A 13 -1.47 2.56 9.43
N ALA A 14 -1.97 2.37 10.66
CA ALA A 14 -2.77 3.38 11.34
C ALA A 14 -1.98 4.68 11.57
N GLY A 15 -0.69 4.58 11.93
CA GLY A 15 0.21 5.72 12.08
C GLY A 15 0.47 6.47 10.77
N LEU A 16 0.46 5.77 9.64
CA LEU A 16 0.50 6.36 8.29
C LEU A 16 -0.83 6.99 7.85
N GLY A 17 -1.86 6.94 8.69
CA GLY A 17 -3.19 7.46 8.37
C GLY A 17 -4.01 6.55 7.46
N VAL A 18 -3.61 5.28 7.26
CA VAL A 18 -4.41 4.30 6.52
C VAL A 18 -5.68 4.02 7.32
N GLY A 19 -6.82 4.17 6.65
CA GLY A 19 -8.15 3.83 7.16
C GLY A 19 -8.63 2.47 6.68
N VAL A 20 -8.35 2.14 5.42
CA VAL A 20 -8.78 0.86 4.81
C VAL A 20 -7.61 0.27 4.02
N LEU A 21 -7.43 -1.05 4.17
CA LEU A 21 -6.55 -1.86 3.34
C LEU A 21 -7.39 -3.00 2.78
N TYR A 22 -7.43 -3.16 1.47
CA TYR A 22 -8.31 -4.11 0.78
C TYR A 22 -7.55 -4.91 -0.28
N LEU A 23 -7.71 -6.22 -0.27
CA LEU A 23 -7.18 -7.12 -1.29
C LEU A 23 -8.18 -7.22 -2.45
N TYR A 24 -7.72 -6.99 -3.66
CA TYR A 24 -8.49 -7.12 -4.90
C TYR A 24 -7.92 -8.21 -5.81
N GLY A 25 -8.57 -8.43 -6.95
CA GLY A 25 -8.08 -9.31 -8.01
C GLY A 25 -8.36 -10.80 -7.77
N SER A 26 -7.71 -11.64 -8.57
CA SER A 26 -7.94 -13.09 -8.59
C SER A 26 -7.69 -13.75 -7.24
N ARG A 27 -6.77 -13.21 -6.43
CA ARG A 27 -6.48 -13.68 -5.07
C ARG A 27 -7.62 -13.40 -4.10
N ALA A 28 -8.25 -12.23 -4.20
CA ALA A 28 -9.45 -11.91 -3.43
C ALA A 28 -10.63 -12.81 -3.84
N GLN A 29 -10.76 -13.09 -5.14
CA GLN A 29 -11.83 -13.91 -5.71
C GLN A 29 -11.62 -15.42 -5.52
N GLY A 30 -10.44 -15.86 -5.07
CA GLY A 30 -10.11 -17.27 -4.92
C GLY A 30 -9.84 -18.01 -6.24
N THR A 31 -9.61 -17.27 -7.33
CA THR A 31 -9.33 -17.79 -8.68
C THR A 31 -7.85 -17.65 -9.08
N ALA A 32 -7.01 -17.22 -8.14
CA ALA A 32 -5.58 -17.01 -8.36
C ALA A 32 -4.84 -18.31 -8.66
N ARG A 33 -3.84 -18.19 -9.53
CA ARG A 33 -2.81 -19.22 -9.77
C ARG A 33 -1.59 -18.91 -8.91
N GLU A 34 -0.67 -19.85 -8.83
CA GLU A 34 0.58 -19.68 -8.06
C GLU A 34 1.36 -18.44 -8.50
N THR A 35 1.38 -18.16 -9.80
CA THR A 35 2.05 -17.00 -10.41
C THR A 35 1.24 -15.71 -10.40
N SER A 36 0.03 -15.68 -9.83
CA SER A 36 -0.77 -14.45 -9.80
C SER A 36 -0.17 -13.43 -8.84
N ASP A 37 -0.12 -12.16 -9.24
CA ASP A 37 0.34 -11.08 -8.36
C ASP A 37 -0.71 -10.74 -7.28
N TYR A 38 -0.36 -9.81 -6.39
CA TYR A 38 -1.26 -9.25 -5.38
C TYR A 38 -1.67 -7.83 -5.76
N ASP A 39 -2.97 -7.58 -5.85
CA ASP A 39 -3.53 -6.24 -6.06
C ASP A 39 -4.11 -5.70 -4.76
N VAL A 40 -3.65 -4.55 -4.29
CA VAL A 40 -4.05 -3.98 -2.99
C VAL A 40 -4.50 -2.53 -3.14
N GLY A 41 -5.69 -2.22 -2.63
CA GLY A 41 -6.20 -0.86 -2.47
C GLY A 41 -5.90 -0.32 -1.06
N VAL A 42 -5.47 0.95 -0.98
CA VAL A 42 -5.20 1.65 0.28
C VAL A 42 -6.00 2.94 0.32
N VAL A 43 -6.80 3.14 1.36
CA VAL A 43 -7.54 4.39 1.60
C VAL A 43 -7.01 5.06 2.84
N PHE A 44 -6.67 6.34 2.73
CA PHE A 44 -6.20 7.16 3.84
C PHE A 44 -7.37 7.94 4.46
N LYS A 45 -7.34 8.11 5.78
CA LYS A 45 -8.39 8.83 6.54
C LYS A 45 -8.43 10.32 6.22
N ASP A 46 -7.29 10.89 5.82
CA ASP A 46 -7.14 12.30 5.52
C ASP A 46 -6.60 12.47 4.10
N ALA A 47 -7.52 12.63 3.14
CA ALA A 47 -7.17 12.86 1.74
C ALA A 47 -6.52 14.24 1.51
N ALA A 48 -6.61 15.16 2.48
CA ALA A 48 -6.12 16.54 2.34
C ALA A 48 -4.64 16.70 2.73
N LYS A 49 -4.04 15.73 3.43
CA LYS A 49 -2.58 15.64 3.54
C LYS A 49 -2.01 15.25 2.18
N ARG A 50 -1.76 16.28 1.35
CA ARG A 50 -0.93 16.14 0.14
C ARG A 50 0.32 15.36 0.51
N ILE A 51 0.44 14.16 -0.04
CA ILE A 51 1.73 13.49 -0.12
C ILE A 51 2.56 14.38 -1.05
N LEU A 52 3.41 15.23 -0.47
CA LEU A 52 4.55 15.75 -1.18
C LEU A 52 5.43 14.54 -1.45
N VAL A 53 5.27 13.92 -2.62
CA VAL A 53 6.24 12.97 -3.12
C VAL A 53 7.51 13.78 -3.32
N GLN A 54 8.40 13.74 -2.33
CA GLN A 54 9.72 14.32 -2.43
C GLN A 54 10.49 13.41 -3.38
N THR A 55 10.41 13.70 -4.68
CA THR A 55 11.32 13.13 -5.66
C THR A 55 12.71 13.54 -5.22
N ALA A 56 13.49 12.59 -4.70
CA ALA A 56 14.90 12.78 -4.45
C ALA A 56 15.56 13.13 -5.79
N THR A 57 15.84 14.43 -5.99
CA THR A 57 16.65 14.89 -7.11
C THR A 57 18.05 14.34 -6.87
N ALA A 58 18.48 13.37 -7.70
CA ALA A 58 19.87 12.95 -7.70
C ALA A 58 20.77 14.16 -7.99
N PRO A 59 21.88 14.37 -7.26
CA PRO A 59 22.80 15.45 -7.55
C PRO A 59 23.39 15.23 -8.95
N SER A 60 23.22 16.22 -9.83
CA SER A 60 23.92 16.25 -11.11
C SER A 60 25.41 16.36 -10.84
N MET A 61 26.14 15.25 -10.99
CA MET A 61 27.58 15.32 -11.18
C MET A 61 27.84 15.89 -12.57
N VAL A 62 28.13 17.20 -12.62
CA VAL A 62 28.74 17.81 -13.81
C VAL A 62 30.23 17.54 -13.73
N SER A 63 30.74 17.03 -14.86
CA SER A 63 32.11 16.62 -15.16
C SER A 63 33.15 17.72 -14.95
#